data_AF-A0A3M7ME71-F1
#
_entry.id   AF-A0A3M7ME71-F1
#
_cell.length_a   1.000
_cell.length_b   1.000
_cell.length_c   1.000
_cell.angle_alpha   90.00
_cell.angle_beta   90.00
_cell.angle_gamma   90.00
#
_symmetry.space_group_name_H-M   'P 1'
#
loop_
_entity.id
_entity.type
_entity.pdbx_description
1 polymer ?
#
loop_
_entity_poly.entity_id
_entity_poly.type
_entity_poly.pdbx_seq_one_letter_code
_entity_poly.pdbx_strand_id
1 'polypeptide(L)'
;MEPDDHGHVPWIALLLHLLEKWKKDHGGEVPQTYKEKTDFRKSVADAARTNNPEGGEENFDEAVAAVLKSLNPPQPSSSVKDIFTAPECLLVRHDSPSFWVIANAIGLFYTKYNVLPIPGSVPDMKARSADYIQLQNIYKSKARKDLAEVVESVRFLERNANRSTPIEEKDIEVFCKNAAHIKLVRGRPFHIAQAGTKIEWGERAKSIGK
;
A
#
# COMPACT_ATOMS: atom_id res chain seq x y z
N MET A 1 -30.48 6.16 14.80
CA MET A 1 -30.01 6.06 13.41
C MET A 1 -31.04 5.21 12.68
N GLU A 2 -31.74 5.85 11.75
CA GLU A 2 -32.80 5.22 10.98
C GLU A 2 -32.24 4.05 10.14
N PRO A 3 -33.08 3.11 9.68
CA PRO A 3 -32.62 1.99 8.84
C PRO A 3 -31.85 2.46 7.60
N ASP A 4 -32.34 3.51 6.93
CA ASP A 4 -31.69 4.10 5.76
C ASP A 4 -30.31 4.70 6.11
N ASP A 5 -30.19 5.43 7.22
CA ASP A 5 -28.89 5.97 7.65
C ASP A 5 -27.87 4.84 7.90
N HIS A 6 -28.32 3.73 8.52
CA HIS A 6 -27.46 2.62 8.94
C HIS A 6 -26.97 1.78 7.76
N GLY A 7 -27.84 1.52 6.77
CA GLY A 7 -27.51 0.80 5.54
C GLY A 7 -26.60 1.57 4.57
N HIS A 8 -26.36 2.86 4.83
CA HIS A 8 -25.52 3.73 4.01
C HIS A 8 -24.27 4.25 4.72
N VAL A 9 -23.84 3.59 5.79
CA VAL A 9 -22.55 3.86 6.43
C VAL A 9 -21.43 3.16 5.65
N PRO A 10 -20.35 3.86 5.25
CA PRO A 10 -19.17 3.26 4.64
C PRO A 10 -18.64 2.05 5.42
N TRP A 11 -18.38 0.91 4.76
CA TRP A 11 -17.92 -0.30 5.45
C TRP A 11 -16.63 -0.08 6.26
N ILE A 12 -15.75 0.84 5.81
CA ILE A 12 -14.54 1.21 6.54
C ILE A 12 -14.88 1.80 7.92
N ALA A 13 -15.89 2.69 7.98
CA ALA A 13 -16.33 3.30 9.23
C ALA A 13 -16.99 2.25 10.15
N LEU A 14 -17.75 1.31 9.60
CA LEU A 14 -18.29 0.18 10.34
C LEU A 14 -17.18 -0.66 11.00
N LEU A 15 -16.17 -1.05 10.22
CA LEU A 15 -15.05 -1.83 10.74
C LEU A 15 -14.29 -1.07 11.83
N LEU A 16 -14.03 0.22 11.65
CA LEU A 16 -13.35 1.04 12.66
C LEU A 16 -14.16 1.12 13.95
N HIS A 17 -15.47 1.37 13.88
CA HIS A 17 -16.34 1.41 15.05
C HIS A 17 -16.39 0.08 15.80
N LEU A 18 -16.52 -1.02 15.07
CA LEU A 18 -16.56 -2.36 15.66
C LEU A 18 -15.20 -2.79 16.20
N LEU A 19 -14.09 -2.38 15.58
CA LEU A 19 -12.75 -2.58 16.13
C LEU A 19 -12.58 -1.88 17.48
N GLU A 20 -13.08 -0.65 17.62
CA GLU A 20 -13.03 0.06 18.91
C GLU A 20 -13.87 -0.64 19.99
N LYS A 21 -14.97 -1.32 19.61
CA LYS A 21 -15.70 -2.18 20.55
C LYS A 21 -14.90 -3.43 20.90
N TRP A 22 -14.36 -4.13 19.91
CA TRP A 22 -13.52 -5.32 20.11
C TRP A 22 -12.38 -5.04 21.09
N LYS A 23 -11.65 -3.93 20.90
CA LYS A 23 -10.55 -3.51 21.76
C LYS A 23 -10.95 -3.38 23.23
N LYS A 24 -12.16 -2.91 23.54
CA LYS A 24 -12.63 -2.76 24.93
C LYS A 24 -12.67 -4.09 25.67
N ASP A 25 -13.04 -5.15 24.97
CA ASP A 25 -13.18 -6.49 25.53
C ASP A 25 -11.88 -7.32 25.43
N HIS A 26 -10.88 -6.82 24.69
CA HIS A 26 -9.62 -7.52 24.39
C HIS A 26 -8.38 -6.70 24.80
N GLY A 27 -8.48 -5.91 25.88
CA GLY A 27 -7.32 -5.24 26.48
C GLY A 27 -6.68 -4.16 25.60
N GLY A 28 -7.43 -3.57 24.68
CA GLY A 28 -6.95 -2.54 23.75
C GLY A 28 -6.42 -3.10 22.42
N GLU A 29 -6.33 -4.42 22.28
CA GLU A 29 -5.72 -5.07 21.12
C GLU A 29 -6.72 -5.28 19.97
N VAL A 30 -6.21 -5.24 18.74
CA VAL A 30 -6.95 -5.60 17.53
C VAL A 30 -6.87 -7.13 17.28
N PRO A 31 -7.77 -7.72 16.46
CA PRO A 31 -7.65 -9.12 16.06
C PRO A 31 -6.31 -9.43 15.37
N GLN A 32 -5.45 -10.23 16.02
CA GLN A 32 -4.12 -10.59 15.54
C GLN A 32 -4.16 -11.93 14.79
N THR A 33 -4.77 -12.95 15.42
CA THR A 33 -4.75 -14.32 14.92
C THR A 33 -5.85 -14.57 13.89
N TYR A 34 -5.69 -15.61 13.06
CA TYR A 34 -6.76 -16.01 12.12
C TYR A 34 -8.08 -16.34 12.83
N LYS A 35 -7.98 -16.94 14.02
CA LYS A 35 -9.13 -17.25 14.88
C LYS A 35 -9.82 -15.96 15.32
N GLU A 36 -9.08 -15.02 15.92
CA GLU A 36 -9.63 -13.73 16.35
C GLU A 36 -10.22 -12.93 15.18
N LYS A 37 -9.58 -12.95 14.01
CA LYS A 37 -10.11 -12.29 12.81
C LYS A 37 -11.42 -12.93 12.35
N THR A 38 -11.56 -14.24 12.49
CA THR A 38 -12.81 -14.96 12.20
C THR A 38 -13.89 -14.62 13.21
N ASP A 39 -13.55 -14.56 14.50
CA ASP A 39 -14.46 -14.19 15.57
C ASP A 39 -14.94 -12.73 15.41
N PHE A 40 -14.03 -11.81 15.11
CA PHE A 40 -14.37 -10.42 14.80
C PHE A 40 -15.24 -10.32 13.55
N ARG A 41 -14.95 -11.08 12.49
CA ARG A 41 -15.78 -11.14 11.29
C ARG A 41 -17.22 -11.57 11.61
N LYS A 42 -17.38 -12.51 12.54
CA LYS A 42 -18.71 -12.91 13.02
C LYS A 42 -19.39 -11.76 13.78
N SER A 43 -18.67 -11.06 14.66
CA SER A 43 -19.22 -9.88 15.35
C SER A 43 -19.65 -8.76 14.39
N VAL A 44 -18.97 -8.60 13.25
CA VAL A 44 -19.39 -7.67 12.18
C VAL A 44 -20.70 -8.14 11.54
N ALA A 45 -20.82 -9.44 11.21
CA ALA A 45 -22.05 -9.98 10.65
C ALA A 45 -23.24 -9.89 11.63
N ASP A 46 -23.02 -10.20 12.91
CA ASP A 46 -24.04 -10.16 13.95
C ASP A 46 -24.52 -8.73 14.27
N ALA A 47 -23.76 -7.70 13.86
CA ALA A 47 -24.12 -6.30 14.03
C ALA A 47 -25.07 -5.77 12.93
N ALA A 48 -25.24 -6.52 11.83
CA ALA A 48 -26.17 -6.17 10.76
C ALA A 48 -27.63 -6.32 11.22
N ARG A 49 -28.49 -5.38 10.81
CA ARG A 49 -29.93 -5.43 11.10
C ARG A 49 -30.62 -6.34 10.09
N THR A 50 -31.32 -7.36 10.57
CA THR A 50 -32.04 -8.33 9.73
C THR A 50 -33.52 -8.03 9.56
N ASN A 51 -34.10 -7.19 10.42
CA ASN A 51 -35.52 -6.81 10.39
C ASN A 51 -35.69 -5.39 9.81
N ASN A 52 -35.23 -5.18 8.58
CA ASN A 52 -35.38 -3.93 7.84
C ASN A 52 -36.17 -4.16 6.52
N PRO A 53 -36.74 -3.10 5.91
CA PRO A 53 -37.52 -3.24 4.68
C PRO A 53 -36.76 -3.82 3.48
N GLU A 54 -35.41 -3.75 3.51
CA GLU A 54 -34.53 -4.18 2.41
C GLU A 54 -34.07 -5.64 2.54
N GLY A 55 -34.39 -6.33 3.64
CA GLY A 55 -34.07 -7.74 3.85
C GLY A 55 -32.59 -8.03 4.17
N GLY A 56 -31.79 -7.01 4.48
CA GLY A 56 -30.36 -7.11 4.75
C GLY A 56 -29.65 -5.75 4.68
N GLU A 57 -28.34 -5.73 4.92
CA GLU A 57 -27.52 -4.50 4.88
C GLU A 57 -26.24 -4.75 4.06
N GLU A 58 -26.26 -4.33 2.79
CA GLU A 58 -25.18 -4.56 1.82
C GLU A 58 -23.82 -3.99 2.29
N ASN A 59 -23.81 -2.85 2.98
CA ASN A 59 -22.60 -2.27 3.55
C ASN A 59 -21.97 -3.16 4.65
N PHE A 60 -22.75 -3.95 5.37
CA PHE A 60 -22.24 -4.95 6.31
C PHE A 60 -21.69 -6.17 5.58
N ASP A 61 -22.30 -6.61 4.47
CA ASP A 61 -21.75 -7.69 3.64
C ASP A 61 -20.37 -7.29 3.08
N GLU A 62 -20.23 -6.05 2.60
CA GLU A 62 -18.94 -5.48 2.19
C GLU A 62 -17.93 -5.46 3.36
N ALA A 63 -18.36 -5.06 4.55
CA ALA A 63 -17.52 -5.04 5.75
C ALA A 63 -17.02 -6.45 6.12
N VAL A 64 -17.92 -7.43 6.14
CA VAL A 64 -17.63 -8.85 6.42
C VAL A 64 -16.65 -9.42 5.41
N ALA A 65 -16.80 -9.10 4.12
CA ALA A 65 -15.86 -9.51 3.08
C ALA A 65 -14.49 -8.81 3.22
N ALA A 66 -14.45 -7.62 3.83
CA ALA A 66 -13.24 -6.83 3.99
C ALA A 66 -12.39 -7.18 5.22
N VAL A 67 -12.93 -7.83 6.25
CA VAL A 67 -12.22 -8.11 7.51
C VAL A 67 -10.84 -8.75 7.30
N LEU A 68 -10.78 -9.88 6.59
CA LEU A 68 -9.53 -10.63 6.47
C LEU A 68 -8.44 -9.89 5.67
N LYS A 69 -8.83 -9.04 4.71
CA LYS A 69 -7.91 -8.25 3.90
C LYS A 69 -7.47 -6.95 4.60
N SER A 70 -8.35 -6.34 5.39
CA SER A 70 -8.15 -4.99 5.94
C SER A 70 -7.45 -4.95 7.30
N LEU A 71 -7.47 -6.04 8.08
CA LEU A 71 -6.89 -6.07 9.44
C LEU A 71 -5.41 -6.42 9.50
N ASN A 72 -4.75 -6.64 8.37
CA ASN A 72 -3.31 -6.86 8.37
C ASN A 72 -2.59 -5.50 8.49
N PRO A 73 -1.53 -5.39 9.31
CA PRO A 73 -0.74 -4.18 9.39
C PRO A 73 -0.25 -3.75 7.99
N PRO A 74 -0.35 -2.46 7.62
CA PRO A 74 0.12 -1.98 6.33
C PRO A 74 1.63 -2.16 6.26
N GLN A 75 2.10 -3.04 5.38
CA GLN A 75 3.52 -3.32 5.20
C GLN A 75 3.86 -3.45 3.71
N PRO A 76 4.98 -2.86 3.24
CA PRO A 76 5.43 -3.05 1.88
C PRO A 76 5.88 -4.50 1.64
N SER A 77 5.71 -4.98 0.41
CA SER A 77 6.23 -6.29 0.00
C SER A 77 7.75 -6.36 0.13
N SER A 78 8.31 -7.57 0.27
CA SER A 78 9.77 -7.78 0.28
C SER A 78 10.45 -7.12 -0.92
N SER A 79 9.88 -7.27 -2.12
CA SER A 79 10.42 -6.66 -3.33
C SER A 79 10.53 -5.12 -3.29
N VAL A 80 9.64 -4.45 -2.55
CA VAL A 80 9.72 -2.99 -2.35
C VAL A 80 10.80 -2.67 -1.31
N LYS A 81 10.88 -3.45 -0.22
CA LYS A 81 11.93 -3.31 0.79
C LYS A 81 13.33 -3.50 0.19
N ASP A 82 13.49 -4.49 -0.71
CA ASP A 82 14.75 -4.76 -1.40
C ASP A 82 15.24 -3.54 -2.19
N ILE A 83 14.33 -2.79 -2.83
CA ILE A 83 14.65 -1.55 -3.55
C ILE A 83 15.21 -0.49 -2.60
N PHE A 84 14.66 -0.34 -1.38
CA PHE A 84 15.17 0.62 -0.40
C PHE A 84 16.56 0.27 0.11
N THR A 85 16.93 -1.01 0.09
CA THR A 85 18.25 -1.48 0.48
C THR A 85 19.25 -1.60 -0.68
N ALA A 86 18.83 -1.34 -1.92
CA ALA A 86 19.70 -1.45 -3.07
C ALA A 86 20.82 -0.38 -3.03
N PRO A 87 22.07 -0.70 -3.40
CA PRO A 87 23.17 0.27 -3.38
C PRO A 87 22.88 1.56 -4.17
N GLU A 88 22.17 1.44 -5.29
CA GLU A 88 21.75 2.58 -6.12
C GLU A 88 20.73 3.50 -5.42
N CYS A 89 19.91 2.93 -4.54
CA CYS A 89 18.98 3.66 -3.71
C CYS A 89 19.69 4.35 -2.56
N LEU A 90 20.61 3.65 -1.88
CA LEU A 90 21.33 4.17 -0.71
C LEU A 90 22.29 5.31 -1.06
N LEU A 91 22.93 5.25 -2.23
CA LEU A 91 23.88 6.25 -2.68
C LEU A 91 23.36 7.01 -3.91
N VAL A 92 22.63 8.09 -3.63
CA VAL A 92 22.19 9.05 -4.65
C VAL A 92 23.37 9.91 -5.10
N ARG A 93 23.58 9.99 -6.42
CA ARG A 93 24.63 10.76 -7.10
C ARG A 93 24.03 11.75 -8.09
N HIS A 94 24.88 12.65 -8.59
CA HIS A 94 24.49 13.67 -9.57
C HIS A 94 23.82 13.08 -10.83
N ASP A 95 24.22 11.87 -11.22
CA ASP A 95 23.78 11.14 -12.41
C ASP A 95 22.77 10.01 -12.12
N SER A 96 22.36 9.82 -10.86
CA SER A 96 21.38 8.78 -10.50
C SER A 96 20.09 8.89 -11.33
N PRO A 97 19.51 7.79 -11.82
CA PRO A 97 18.18 7.84 -12.40
C PRO A 97 17.12 8.35 -11.42
N SER A 98 16.11 9.09 -11.91
CA SER A 98 15.02 9.64 -11.07
C SER A 98 14.35 8.59 -10.21
N PHE A 99 14.21 7.36 -10.73
CA PHE A 99 13.70 6.20 -10.00
C PHE A 99 14.39 6.02 -8.63
N TRP A 100 15.72 6.06 -8.60
CA TRP A 100 16.49 5.81 -7.38
C TRP A 100 16.42 6.96 -6.39
N VAL A 101 16.33 8.19 -6.89
CA VAL A 101 16.16 9.38 -6.05
C VAL A 101 14.80 9.35 -5.34
N ILE A 102 13.72 9.07 -6.08
CA ILE A 102 12.37 8.98 -5.51
C ILE A 102 12.25 7.77 -4.58
N ALA A 103 12.82 6.61 -4.97
CA ALA A 103 12.85 5.43 -4.13
C ALA A 103 13.60 5.68 -2.80
N ASN A 104 14.69 6.43 -2.82
CA ASN A 104 15.41 6.83 -1.60
C ASN A 104 14.51 7.71 -0.71
N ALA A 105 13.88 8.74 -1.28
CA ALA A 105 12.98 9.62 -0.54
C ALA A 105 11.82 8.86 0.13
N ILE A 106 11.23 7.89 -0.58
CA ILE A 106 10.19 7.02 -0.01
C ILE A 106 10.77 6.06 1.04
N GLY A 107 12.00 5.57 0.86
CA GLY A 107 12.71 4.79 1.86
C GLY A 107 12.95 5.57 3.16
N LEU A 108 13.28 6.86 3.07
CA LEU A 108 13.37 7.77 4.22
C LEU A 108 12.01 7.95 4.89
N PHE A 109 10.95 8.19 4.11
CA PHE A 109 9.58 8.27 4.61
C PHE A 109 9.16 6.98 5.35
N TYR A 110 9.46 5.81 4.76
CA TYR A 110 9.18 4.50 5.36
C TYR A 110 9.97 4.29 6.65
N THR A 111 11.24 4.70 6.70
CA THR A 111 12.06 4.63 7.91
C THR A 111 11.48 5.48 9.04
N LYS A 112 10.92 6.64 8.70
CA LYS A 112 10.32 7.58 9.67
C LYS A 112 8.95 7.13 10.20
N TYR A 113 8.08 6.63 9.32
CA TYR A 113 6.68 6.35 9.67
C TYR A 113 6.31 4.86 9.72
N ASN A 114 7.20 3.97 9.30
CA ASN A 114 6.97 2.54 9.15
C ASN A 114 5.78 2.18 8.23
N VAL A 115 5.39 3.10 7.35
CA VAL A 115 4.35 2.96 6.32
C VAL A 115 4.77 3.69 5.05
N LEU A 116 4.21 3.28 3.92
CA LEU A 116 4.40 3.98 2.64
C LEU A 116 3.48 5.21 2.55
N PRO A 117 3.83 6.22 1.72
CA PRO A 117 2.91 7.31 1.40
C PRO A 117 1.62 6.73 0.78
N ILE A 118 0.47 7.25 1.18
CA ILE A 118 -0.81 6.69 0.73
C ILE A 118 -1.18 7.19 -0.68
N PRO A 119 -1.85 6.36 -1.50
CA PRO A 119 -2.25 6.75 -2.86
C PRO A 119 -3.38 7.78 -2.91
N GLY A 120 -4.13 7.93 -1.80
CA GLY A 120 -5.26 8.86 -1.70
C GLY A 120 -6.56 8.36 -2.34
N SER A 121 -6.52 7.26 -3.09
CA SER A 121 -7.71 6.57 -3.60
C SER A 121 -8.36 5.69 -2.53
N VAL A 122 -9.69 5.63 -2.55
CA VAL A 122 -10.51 4.74 -1.72
C VAL A 122 -11.37 3.90 -2.68
N PRO A 123 -11.56 2.59 -2.45
CA PRO A 123 -12.43 1.76 -3.28
C PRO A 123 -13.88 2.25 -3.19
N ASP A 124 -14.68 1.92 -4.22
CA ASP A 124 -16.12 2.12 -4.17
C ASP A 124 -16.75 1.30 -3.03
N MET A 125 -17.85 1.81 -2.47
CA MET A 125 -18.58 1.15 -1.38
C MET A 125 -20.00 1.67 -1.24
N LYS A 126 -20.87 0.85 -0.64
CA LYS A 126 -22.22 1.25 -0.25
C LYS A 126 -22.16 2.31 0.85
N ALA A 127 -22.48 3.55 0.49
CA ALA A 127 -22.54 4.67 1.41
C ALA A 127 -23.40 5.81 0.88
N ARG A 128 -23.77 6.77 1.74
CA ARG A 128 -24.32 8.05 1.26
C ARG A 128 -23.25 8.80 0.48
N SER A 129 -23.66 9.48 -0.60
CA SER A 129 -22.74 10.26 -1.43
C SER A 129 -21.95 11.29 -0.62
N ALA A 130 -22.59 11.97 0.33
CA ALA A 130 -21.93 12.96 1.19
C ALA A 130 -20.84 12.32 2.08
N ASP A 131 -21.15 11.19 2.72
CA ASP A 131 -20.23 10.49 3.61
C ASP A 131 -19.06 9.87 2.83
N TYR A 132 -19.34 9.30 1.65
CA TYR A 132 -18.30 8.79 0.76
C TYR A 132 -17.35 9.89 0.27
N ILE A 133 -17.88 11.05 -0.15
CA ILE A 133 -17.07 12.21 -0.57
C ILE A 133 -16.21 12.71 0.60
N GLN A 134 -16.77 12.77 1.81
CA GLN A 134 -16.03 13.17 2.99
C GLN A 134 -14.86 12.21 3.28
N LEU A 135 -15.12 10.90 3.25
CA LEU A 135 -14.11 9.86 3.41
C LEU A 135 -13.01 9.98 2.35
N GLN A 136 -13.40 10.12 1.08
CA GLN A 136 -12.45 10.29 -0.02
C GLN A 136 -11.57 11.54 0.17
N ASN A 137 -12.13 12.64 0.66
CA ASN A 137 -11.39 13.87 0.92
C ASN A 137 -10.36 13.72 2.05
N ILE A 138 -10.63 12.90 3.07
CA ILE A 138 -9.67 12.57 4.13
C ILE A 138 -8.44 11.88 3.52
N TYR A 139 -8.63 10.85 2.70
CA TYR A 139 -7.54 10.13 2.04
C TYR A 139 -6.77 11.03 1.06
N LYS A 140 -7.47 11.81 0.23
CA LYS A 140 -6.84 12.78 -0.68
C LYS A 140 -6.01 13.81 0.08
N SER A 141 -6.50 14.31 1.20
CA SER A 141 -5.80 15.29 2.02
C SER A 141 -4.51 14.71 2.62
N LYS A 142 -4.57 13.50 3.17
CA LYS A 142 -3.38 12.81 3.69
C LYS A 142 -2.38 12.47 2.59
N ALA A 143 -2.83 12.03 1.41
CA ALA A 143 -1.95 11.77 0.27
C ALA A 143 -1.19 13.03 -0.18
N ARG A 144 -1.84 14.20 -0.20
CA ARG A 144 -1.17 15.48 -0.51
C ARG A 144 -0.10 15.84 0.52
N LYS A 145 -0.35 15.58 1.81
CA LYS A 145 0.63 15.81 2.88
C LYS A 145 1.84 14.88 2.72
N ASP A 146 1.59 13.61 2.43
CA ASP A 146 2.65 12.62 2.23
C ASP A 146 3.50 12.95 1.00
N LEU A 147 2.84 13.34 -0.09
CA LEU A 147 3.51 13.80 -1.30
C LEU A 147 4.41 14.99 -1.02
N ALA A 148 3.91 16.01 -0.31
CA ALA A 148 4.69 17.21 -0.02
C ALA A 148 5.99 16.89 0.75
N GLU A 149 5.93 15.98 1.73
CA GLU A 149 7.12 15.53 2.47
C GLU A 149 8.10 14.72 1.60
N VAL A 150 7.58 13.86 0.71
CA VAL A 150 8.42 13.12 -0.24
C VAL A 150 9.07 14.08 -1.24
N VAL A 151 8.35 15.09 -1.73
CA VAL A 151 8.89 16.14 -2.62
C VAL A 151 10.01 16.89 -1.91
N GLU A 152 9.82 17.31 -0.67
CA GLU A 152 10.88 17.97 0.11
C GLU A 152 12.13 17.09 0.24
N SER A 153 11.93 15.80 0.52
CA SER A 153 13.02 14.82 0.58
C SER A 153 13.74 14.67 -0.76
N VAL A 154 13.01 14.62 -1.88
CA VAL A 154 13.61 14.61 -3.23
C VAL A 154 14.42 15.89 -3.49
N ARG A 155 13.89 17.07 -3.15
CA ARG A 155 14.62 18.35 -3.32
C ARG A 155 15.89 18.40 -2.48
N PHE A 156 15.86 17.85 -1.27
CA PHE A 156 17.05 17.72 -0.43
C PHE A 156 18.11 16.81 -1.06
N LEU A 157 17.70 15.63 -1.57
CA LEU A 157 18.60 14.71 -2.26
C LEU A 157 19.20 15.31 -3.53
N GLU A 158 18.41 16.04 -4.32
CA GLU A 158 18.88 16.72 -5.53
C GLU A 158 19.99 17.74 -5.24
N ARG A 159 19.80 18.56 -4.20
CA ARG A 159 20.79 19.56 -3.77
C ARG A 159 22.06 18.89 -3.27
N ASN A 160 21.95 17.88 -2.40
CA ASN A 160 23.13 17.22 -1.84
C ASN A 160 23.95 16.45 -2.87
N ALA A 161 23.28 15.88 -3.87
CA ALA A 161 23.93 15.16 -4.95
C ALA A 161 24.38 16.07 -6.11
N ASN A 162 24.14 17.39 -6.03
CA ASN A 162 24.41 18.36 -7.11
C ASN A 162 23.84 17.91 -8.47
N ARG A 163 22.59 17.44 -8.47
CA ARG A 163 21.91 16.98 -9.70
C ARG A 163 21.63 18.15 -10.63
N SER A 164 21.94 17.99 -11.91
CA SER A 164 21.70 19.00 -12.94
C SER A 164 20.23 19.07 -13.40
N THR A 165 19.51 17.95 -13.33
CA THR A 165 18.13 17.85 -13.79
C THR A 165 17.19 17.59 -12.61
N PRO A 166 16.31 18.55 -12.27
CA PRO A 166 15.30 18.36 -11.25
C PRO A 166 14.21 17.41 -11.75
N ILE A 167 13.70 16.59 -10.85
CA ILE A 167 12.61 15.64 -11.09
C ILE A 167 11.28 16.40 -11.03
N GLU A 168 10.43 16.21 -12.03
CA GLU A 168 9.11 16.81 -12.05
C GLU A 168 8.24 16.30 -10.89
N GLU A 169 7.50 17.20 -10.25
CA GLU A 169 6.63 16.82 -9.13
C GLU A 169 5.55 15.80 -9.54
N LYS A 170 5.10 15.86 -10.79
CA LYS A 170 4.17 14.87 -11.36
C LYS A 170 4.74 13.46 -11.35
N ASP A 171 6.03 13.28 -11.62
CA ASP A 171 6.68 11.96 -11.56
C ASP A 171 6.75 11.46 -10.12
N ILE A 172 7.04 12.36 -9.17
CA ILE A 172 7.04 12.07 -7.74
C ILE A 172 5.63 11.65 -7.28
N GLU A 173 4.59 12.36 -7.72
CA GLU A 173 3.19 12.06 -7.43
C GLU A 173 2.78 10.68 -7.95
N VAL A 174 3.10 10.38 -9.22
CA VAL A 174 2.82 9.06 -9.82
C VAL A 174 3.55 7.96 -9.05
N PHE A 175 4.79 8.20 -8.65
CA PHE A 175 5.56 7.24 -7.86
C PHE A 175 4.93 7.02 -6.48
N CYS A 176 4.52 8.08 -5.78
CA CYS A 176 3.85 7.97 -4.47
C CYS A 176 2.55 7.17 -4.56
N LYS A 177 1.72 7.41 -5.59
CA LYS A 177 0.50 6.65 -5.86
C LYS A 177 0.76 5.16 -6.07
N ASN A 178 1.94 4.81 -6.58
CA ASN A 178 2.33 3.43 -6.91
C ASN A 178 3.40 2.87 -5.98
N ALA A 179 3.68 3.51 -4.84
CA ALA A 179 4.79 3.16 -3.95
C ALA A 179 4.75 1.69 -3.50
N ALA A 180 3.56 1.15 -3.26
CA ALA A 180 3.36 -0.26 -2.88
C ALA A 180 3.64 -1.27 -4.01
N HIS A 181 3.73 -0.80 -5.25
CA HIS A 181 3.75 -1.63 -6.46
C HIS A 181 5.03 -1.45 -7.30
N ILE A 182 6.00 -0.65 -6.84
CA ILE A 182 7.25 -0.47 -7.56
C ILE A 182 8.02 -1.79 -7.67
N LYS A 183 8.70 -1.97 -8.80
CA LYS A 183 9.46 -3.19 -9.13
C LYS A 183 10.78 -2.83 -9.79
N LEU A 184 11.80 -3.61 -9.47
CA LEU A 184 13.09 -3.60 -10.14
C LEU A 184 13.29 -4.94 -10.82
N VAL A 185 13.59 -4.92 -12.12
CA VAL A 185 13.94 -6.12 -12.88
C VAL A 185 15.35 -5.94 -13.42
N ARG A 186 16.27 -6.81 -12.99
CA ARG A 186 17.65 -6.85 -13.50
C ARG A 186 17.78 -7.99 -14.49
N GLY A 187 17.97 -7.64 -15.76
CA GLY A 187 18.34 -8.59 -16.81
C GLY A 187 19.76 -9.11 -16.63
N ARG A 188 20.14 -10.11 -17.44
CA ARG A 188 21.52 -10.57 -17.57
C ARG A 188 22.00 -10.32 -19.00
N PRO A 189 23.31 -10.07 -19.21
CA PRO A 189 23.86 -10.04 -20.56
C PRO A 189 23.56 -11.33 -21.31
N PHE A 190 23.40 -11.21 -22.64
CA PHE A 190 23.31 -12.39 -23.50
C PHE A 190 24.59 -13.20 -23.41
N HIS A 191 24.44 -14.52 -23.28
CA HIS A 191 25.56 -15.44 -23.39
C HIS A 191 25.77 -15.69 -24.88
N ILE A 192 26.82 -15.09 -25.45
CA ILE A 192 27.18 -15.33 -26.85
C ILE A 192 27.94 -16.66 -26.91
N ALA A 193 27.30 -17.69 -27.45
CA ALA A 193 27.94 -18.97 -27.71
C ALA A 193 28.89 -18.83 -28.92
N GLN A 194 30.17 -19.14 -28.73
CA GLN A 194 31.14 -19.24 -29.82
C GLN A 194 31.28 -20.71 -30.24
N ALA A 195 31.47 -20.94 -31.55
CA ALA A 195 31.64 -22.29 -32.08
C ALA A 195 32.87 -22.96 -31.44
N GLY A 196 32.67 -24.15 -30.87
CA GLY A 196 33.72 -24.91 -30.18
C GLY A 196 33.87 -24.64 -28.68
N THR A 197 33.14 -23.68 -28.11
CA THR A 197 33.20 -23.35 -26.69
C THR A 197 32.04 -23.99 -25.92
N LYS A 198 32.33 -24.66 -24.79
CA LYS A 198 31.30 -25.25 -23.94
C LYS A 198 30.55 -24.13 -23.20
N ILE A 199 29.22 -24.08 -23.38
CA ILE A 199 28.37 -23.08 -22.71
C ILE A 199 28.27 -23.45 -21.22
N GLU A 200 28.73 -22.55 -20.35
CA GLU A 200 28.48 -22.65 -18.92
C GLU A 200 27.14 -21.99 -18.58
N TRP A 201 26.19 -22.80 -18.14
CA TRP A 201 24.88 -22.33 -17.70
C TRP A 201 24.97 -21.87 -16.24
N GLY A 202 24.51 -20.64 -15.96
CA GLY A 202 24.41 -20.15 -14.58
C GLY A 202 23.39 -20.93 -13.73
N GLU A 203 23.38 -20.69 -12.42
CA GLU A 203 22.70 -21.47 -11.35
C GLU A 203 21.25 -21.95 -11.58
N ARG A 204 20.51 -21.36 -12.52
CA ARG A 204 19.10 -21.67 -12.82
C ARG A 204 18.84 -22.32 -14.17
N ALA A 205 19.86 -22.52 -15.00
CA ALA A 205 19.73 -23.18 -16.30
C ALA A 205 20.48 -24.52 -16.28
N LYS A 206 19.83 -25.58 -16.79
CA LYS A 206 20.43 -26.91 -16.95
C LYS A 206 20.42 -27.28 -18.43
N SER A 207 21.49 -27.90 -18.90
CA SER A 207 21.53 -28.52 -20.23
C SER A 207 20.42 -29.57 -20.32
N ILE A 208 19.48 -29.39 -21.26
CA ILE A 208 18.52 -30.42 -21.66
C ILE A 208 19.15 -31.16 -22.84
N GLY A 209 20.14 -32.02 -22.58
CA GLY A 209 20.75 -32.82 -23.64
C GLY A 209 22.06 -33.48 -23.24
N LYS A 210 22.10 -34.81 -23.42
CA LYS A 210 23.30 -35.63 -23.63
C LYS A 210 23.52 -35.78 -25.12
#